data_AF-A0A8T0X1J5-F1
#
_entry.id   AF-A0A8T0X1J5-F1
#
_cell.length_a   1.000
_cell.length_b   1.000
_cell.length_c   1.000
_cell.angle_alpha   90.00
_cell.angle_beta   90.00
_cell.angle_gamma   90.00
#
_symmetry.space_group_name_H-M   'P 1'
#
loop_
_entity.id
_entity.type
_entity.pdbx_description
1 polymer ?
#
loop_
_entity_poly.entity_id
_entity_poly.type
_entity_poly.pdbx_seq_one_letter_code
_entity_poly.pdbx_strand_id
1 'polypeptide(L)'
;MVVLVVATSSDPASIGPAAAFLAMPGWSPGPPIAEGMQSFTNGNVRLLKHERSIIAEDHLDQRWQEATGEPVSEVIFLSKHTAVSNRPALTVHPIGVPHLREDETPPQGGTPGWAAIPNPRIGPWLRLMQKIAAEQGLVPEFEITLEATHHGPVTSTPTMFVEIGSTEEYWGRQDAAQAIALVLRKGLGLEDGNDVGSWQGNGEKVLLGIGGCWNVEALHQSFL
;
A
#
# COMPACT_ATOMS: atom_id res chain seq x y z
N MET A 1 -8.18 10.52 -14.49
CA MET A 1 -7.44 9.33 -14.03
C MET A 1 -7.95 8.95 -12.66
N VAL A 2 -7.83 7.70 -12.28
CA VAL A 2 -8.28 7.18 -10.99
C VAL A 2 -7.12 6.64 -10.16
N VAL A 3 -7.28 6.68 -8.84
CA VAL A 3 -6.38 6.00 -7.88
C VAL A 3 -7.05 4.69 -7.47
N LEU A 4 -6.33 3.58 -7.60
CA LEU A 4 -6.79 2.29 -7.11
C LEU A 4 -6.25 2.04 -5.71
N VAL A 5 -7.13 1.85 -4.74
CA VAL A 5 -6.80 1.24 -3.45
C VAL A 5 -7.24 -0.22 -3.53
N VAL A 6 -6.37 -1.15 -3.17
CA VAL A 6 -6.59 -2.59 -3.40
C VAL A 6 -6.46 -3.33 -2.08
N ALA A 7 -7.47 -4.14 -1.77
CA ALA A 7 -7.49 -4.99 -0.60
C ALA A 7 -7.91 -6.41 -0.98
N THR A 8 -7.35 -7.40 -0.29
CA THR A 8 -7.73 -8.81 -0.48
C THR A 8 -8.30 -9.43 0.79
N SER A 9 -9.30 -10.29 0.66
CA SER A 9 -9.82 -11.09 1.77
C SER A 9 -8.89 -12.24 2.16
N SER A 10 -7.88 -12.57 1.34
CA SER A 10 -6.84 -13.54 1.70
C SER A 10 -5.79 -12.98 2.67
N ASP A 11 -5.82 -11.67 2.90
CA ASP A 11 -4.89 -10.96 3.78
C ASP A 11 -5.66 -10.33 4.96
N PRO A 12 -5.42 -10.77 6.20
CA PRO A 12 -6.14 -10.24 7.36
C PRO A 12 -5.89 -8.74 7.60
N ALA A 13 -4.70 -8.22 7.26
CA ALA A 13 -4.36 -6.80 7.43
C ALA A 13 -4.98 -5.91 6.35
N SER A 14 -5.45 -6.48 5.24
CA SER A 14 -6.23 -5.78 4.21
C SER A 14 -7.67 -5.48 4.67
N ILE A 15 -8.28 -6.43 5.38
CA ILE A 15 -9.73 -6.45 5.61
C ILE A 15 -10.18 -5.27 6.48
N GLY A 16 -9.49 -5.06 7.61
CA GLY A 16 -9.82 -4.00 8.56
C GLY A 16 -9.76 -2.61 7.93
N PRO A 17 -8.61 -2.19 7.38
CA PRO A 17 -8.47 -0.88 6.74
C PRO A 17 -9.46 -0.65 5.60
N ALA A 18 -9.69 -1.65 4.75
CA ALA A 18 -10.67 -1.53 3.65
C ALA A 18 -12.10 -1.35 4.17
N ALA A 19 -12.50 -2.09 5.21
CA ALA A 19 -13.81 -1.95 5.82
C ALA A 19 -13.98 -0.60 6.52
N ALA A 20 -12.98 -0.17 7.29
CA ALA A 20 -12.97 1.14 7.95
C ALA A 20 -13.01 2.29 6.95
N PHE A 21 -12.31 2.16 5.82
CA PHE A 21 -12.30 3.16 4.75
C PHE A 21 -13.65 3.23 4.05
N LEU A 22 -14.30 2.09 3.75
CA LEU A 22 -15.64 2.04 3.17
C LEU A 22 -16.75 2.55 4.10
N ALA A 23 -16.55 2.47 5.42
CA ALA A 23 -17.49 2.99 6.40
C ALA A 23 -17.51 4.54 6.44
N MET A 24 -16.54 5.20 5.81
CA MET A 24 -16.50 6.66 5.71
C MET A 24 -17.48 7.17 4.62
N PRO A 25 -17.93 8.43 4.68
CA PRO A 25 -18.89 8.95 3.71
C PRO A 25 -18.34 9.01 2.26
N GLY A 26 -19.25 8.95 1.28
CA GLY A 26 -18.94 9.22 -0.13
C GLY A 26 -18.77 7.99 -1.01
N TRP A 27 -18.81 6.77 -0.45
CA TRP A 27 -18.73 5.55 -1.23
C TRP A 27 -20.05 5.16 -1.90
N SER A 28 -19.93 4.68 -3.12
CA SER A 28 -20.99 4.05 -3.89
C SER A 28 -20.46 2.78 -4.57
N PRO A 29 -21.32 1.81 -4.93
CA PRO A 29 -20.90 0.67 -5.73
C PRO A 29 -20.24 1.13 -7.05
N GLY A 30 -19.09 0.53 -7.39
CA GLY A 30 -18.36 0.81 -8.62
C GLY A 30 -18.78 -0.11 -9.78
N PRO A 31 -18.12 0.02 -10.96
CA PRO A 31 -18.41 -0.81 -12.12
C PRO A 31 -18.09 -2.30 -11.86
N PRO A 32 -18.86 -3.24 -12.43
CA PRO A 32 -18.49 -4.64 -12.41
C PRO A 32 -17.19 -4.83 -13.17
N ILE A 33 -16.26 -5.57 -12.58
CA ILE A 33 -14.98 -5.95 -13.19
C ILE A 33 -14.89 -7.48 -13.17
N ALA A 34 -13.76 -8.04 -13.64
CA ALA A 34 -13.54 -9.47 -13.77
C ALA A 34 -14.07 -10.30 -12.57
N GLU A 35 -14.53 -11.51 -12.88
CA GLU A 35 -15.23 -12.40 -11.96
C GLU A 35 -14.50 -12.52 -10.61
N GLY A 36 -15.16 -12.09 -9.53
CA GLY A 36 -14.64 -12.17 -8.16
C GLY A 36 -14.06 -10.88 -7.56
N MET A 37 -14.03 -9.75 -8.28
CA MET A 37 -13.59 -8.47 -7.73
C MET A 37 -14.75 -7.48 -7.55
N GLN A 38 -14.96 -7.03 -6.32
CA GLN A 38 -15.87 -5.94 -5.97
C GLN A 38 -15.17 -4.61 -6.13
N SER A 39 -15.86 -3.60 -6.65
CA SER A 39 -15.34 -2.24 -6.76
C SER A 39 -16.27 -1.22 -6.09
N PHE A 40 -15.68 -0.17 -5.56
CA PHE A 40 -16.38 0.94 -4.91
C PHE A 40 -15.78 2.26 -5.38
N THR A 41 -16.61 3.30 -5.46
CA THR A 41 -16.25 4.59 -6.04
C THR A 41 -16.48 5.72 -5.04
N ASN A 42 -15.49 6.61 -4.92
CA ASN A 42 -15.58 7.90 -4.23
C ASN A 42 -14.70 8.92 -4.96
N GLY A 43 -15.31 9.87 -5.69
CA GLY A 43 -14.57 10.82 -6.52
C GLY A 43 -13.69 10.12 -7.57
N ASN A 44 -12.39 10.42 -7.58
CA ASN A 44 -11.38 9.76 -8.42
C ASN A 44 -10.76 8.51 -7.77
N VAL A 45 -11.18 8.12 -6.57
CA VAL A 45 -10.67 6.94 -5.87
C VAL A 45 -11.57 5.74 -6.16
N ARG A 46 -10.95 4.58 -6.39
CA ARG A 46 -11.61 3.28 -6.51
C ARG A 46 -11.04 2.37 -5.44
N LEU A 47 -11.90 1.76 -4.63
CA LEU A 47 -11.48 0.67 -3.74
C LEU A 47 -11.87 -0.66 -4.37
N LEU A 48 -10.89 -1.54 -4.54
CA LEU A 48 -11.06 -2.88 -5.09
C LEU A 48 -10.92 -3.91 -3.97
N LYS A 49 -11.84 -4.88 -3.94
CA LYS A 49 -11.82 -6.01 -3.01
C LYS A 49 -11.95 -7.33 -3.77
N HIS A 50 -11.05 -8.27 -3.53
CA HIS A 50 -11.10 -9.62 -4.12
C HIS A 50 -10.51 -10.66 -3.15
N GLU A 51 -10.50 -11.93 -3.55
CA GLU A 51 -9.97 -13.03 -2.73
C GLU A 51 -8.59 -13.53 -3.17
N ARG A 52 -8.11 -13.08 -4.33
CA ARG A 52 -6.79 -13.45 -4.85
C ARG A 52 -5.66 -12.82 -4.02
N SER A 53 -4.52 -13.50 -3.95
CA SER A 53 -3.32 -12.95 -3.31
C SER A 53 -2.85 -11.68 -4.03
N ILE A 54 -2.50 -10.63 -3.27
CA ILE A 54 -2.04 -9.35 -3.84
C ILE A 54 -0.77 -9.53 -4.69
N ILE A 55 0.16 -10.41 -4.28
CA ILE A 55 1.38 -10.65 -5.05
C ILE A 55 1.13 -11.34 -6.40
N ALA A 56 -0.09 -11.83 -6.64
CA ALA A 56 -0.53 -12.39 -7.91
C ALA A 56 -1.35 -11.40 -8.77
N GLU A 57 -1.50 -10.15 -8.33
CA GLU A 57 -2.26 -9.11 -9.04
C GLU A 57 -1.40 -8.36 -10.06
N ASP A 58 -0.61 -9.08 -10.85
CA ASP A 58 0.17 -8.48 -11.93
C ASP A 58 -0.73 -7.72 -12.90
N HIS A 59 -0.23 -6.55 -13.31
CA HIS A 59 -0.83 -5.64 -14.28
C HIS A 59 -2.27 -5.22 -13.92
N LEU A 60 -2.60 -5.16 -12.63
CA LEU A 60 -3.95 -4.78 -12.18
C LEU A 60 -4.38 -3.39 -12.69
N ASP A 61 -3.46 -2.44 -12.78
CA ASP A 61 -3.67 -1.12 -13.35
C ASP A 61 -4.11 -1.19 -14.83
N GLN A 62 -3.43 -2.02 -15.63
CA GLN A 62 -3.76 -2.21 -17.04
C GLN A 62 -5.09 -2.94 -17.20
N ARG A 63 -5.28 -4.05 -16.47
CA ARG A 63 -6.52 -4.84 -16.50
C ARG A 63 -7.74 -3.99 -16.08
N TRP A 64 -7.57 -3.09 -15.12
CA TRP A 64 -8.62 -2.12 -14.75
C TRP A 64 -8.94 -1.18 -15.90
N GLN A 65 -7.92 -0.55 -16.50
CA GLN A 65 -8.12 0.39 -17.60
C GLN A 65 -8.75 -0.29 -18.82
N GLU A 66 -8.35 -1.51 -19.15
CA GLU A 66 -8.95 -2.31 -20.24
C GLU A 66 -10.43 -2.62 -19.99
N ALA A 67 -10.78 -2.98 -18.75
CA ALA A 67 -12.15 -3.36 -18.40
C ALA A 67 -13.09 -2.15 -18.27
N THR A 68 -12.60 -0.99 -17.82
CA THR A 68 -13.43 0.16 -17.43
C THR A 68 -13.27 1.37 -18.34
N GLY A 69 -12.19 1.44 -19.11
CA GLY A 69 -11.79 2.64 -19.84
C GLY A 69 -11.21 3.75 -18.94
N GLU A 70 -11.11 3.54 -17.62
CA GLU A 70 -10.59 4.54 -16.69
C GLU A 70 -9.06 4.42 -16.57
N PRO A 71 -8.29 5.43 -16.98
CA PRO A 71 -6.83 5.40 -16.83
C PRO A 71 -6.43 5.52 -15.36
N VAL A 72 -5.47 4.71 -14.93
CA VAL A 72 -4.99 4.66 -13.54
C VAL A 72 -3.80 5.60 -13.37
N SER A 73 -3.82 6.43 -12.34
CA SER A 73 -2.70 7.32 -11.98
C SER A 73 -1.82 6.77 -10.87
N GLU A 74 -2.39 5.97 -9.95
CA GLU A 74 -1.69 5.40 -8.81
C GLU A 74 -2.34 4.09 -8.36
N VAL A 75 -1.55 3.18 -7.79
CA VAL A 75 -2.03 1.96 -7.12
C VAL A 75 -1.50 1.90 -5.68
N ILE A 76 -2.37 1.60 -4.73
CA ILE A 76 -2.06 1.50 -3.31
C ILE A 76 -2.58 0.17 -2.80
N PHE A 77 -1.67 -0.72 -2.43
CA PHE A 77 -2.02 -2.02 -1.87
C PHE A 77 -2.07 -1.96 -0.35
N LEU A 78 -3.14 -2.50 0.23
CA LEU A 78 -3.26 -2.75 1.67
C LEU A 78 -2.80 -4.18 1.94
N SER A 79 -1.84 -4.38 2.82
CA SER A 79 -1.22 -5.71 2.99
C SER A 79 -0.74 -5.91 4.41
N LYS A 80 -0.44 -7.16 4.76
CA LYS A 80 0.28 -7.49 5.98
C LYS A 80 1.78 -7.33 5.79
N HIS A 81 2.40 -6.74 6.79
CA HIS A 81 3.82 -6.87 7.01
C HIS A 81 4.07 -8.06 7.96
N THR A 82 5.11 -8.85 7.69
CA THR A 82 5.60 -9.91 8.60
C THR A 82 7.07 -9.66 8.94
N ALA A 83 7.41 -9.67 10.24
CA ALA A 83 8.78 -9.53 10.70
C ALA A 83 9.10 -10.52 11.81
N VAL A 84 10.32 -11.07 11.78
CA VAL A 84 10.85 -11.99 12.80
C VAL A 84 10.88 -11.33 14.19
N SER A 85 11.03 -10.01 14.25
CA SER A 85 11.03 -9.25 15.50
C SER A 85 9.68 -9.28 16.22
N ASN A 86 8.59 -9.61 15.51
CA ASN A 86 7.20 -9.53 15.96
C ASN A 86 6.79 -8.15 16.51
N ARG A 87 7.58 -7.10 16.24
CA ARG A 87 7.24 -5.74 16.66
C ARG A 87 6.08 -5.22 15.82
N PRO A 88 5.05 -4.61 16.42
CA PRO A 88 3.98 -3.98 15.66
C PRO A 88 4.52 -2.80 14.85
N ALA A 89 4.11 -2.71 13.60
CA ALA A 89 4.54 -1.65 12.70
C ALA A 89 3.42 -1.24 11.75
N LEU A 90 3.38 0.04 11.41
CA LEU A 90 2.67 0.54 10.24
C LEU A 90 3.72 1.00 9.24
N THR A 91 3.69 0.44 8.03
CA THR A 91 4.76 0.65 7.06
C THR A 91 4.23 1.16 5.74
N VAL A 92 5.13 1.80 4.99
CA VAL A 92 4.94 2.09 3.57
C VAL A 92 6.21 1.76 2.81
N HIS A 93 6.07 1.18 1.61
CA HIS A 93 7.25 0.88 0.80
C HIS A 93 6.97 0.82 -0.71
N PRO A 94 7.99 1.07 -1.54
CA PRO A 94 7.94 0.78 -2.97
C PRO A 94 7.97 -0.72 -3.23
N ILE A 95 7.49 -1.13 -4.41
CA ILE A 95 7.35 -2.54 -4.77
C ILE A 95 8.34 -2.94 -5.86
N GLY A 96 8.76 -4.20 -5.90
CA GLY A 96 9.68 -4.73 -6.89
C GLY A 96 10.69 -5.72 -6.32
N VAL A 97 11.41 -6.41 -7.20
CA VAL A 97 12.50 -7.32 -6.82
C VAL A 97 13.80 -6.97 -7.56
N PRO A 98 14.32 -5.73 -7.39
CA PRO A 98 15.50 -5.26 -8.11
C PRO A 98 16.79 -5.97 -7.71
N HIS A 99 16.78 -6.72 -6.61
CA HIS A 99 17.94 -7.41 -6.06
C HIS A 99 18.15 -8.82 -6.65
N LEU A 100 17.13 -9.39 -7.31
CA LEU A 100 17.21 -10.73 -7.91
C LEU A 100 17.76 -10.67 -9.34
N ARG A 101 18.52 -11.69 -9.72
CA ARG A 101 19.03 -11.90 -11.08
C ARG A 101 17.93 -12.46 -11.98
N GLU A 102 18.05 -12.23 -13.28
CA GLU A 102 17.05 -12.62 -14.29
C GLU A 102 16.68 -14.12 -14.28
N ASP A 103 17.59 -14.99 -13.85
CA ASP A 103 17.39 -16.44 -13.77
C ASP A 103 16.80 -16.94 -12.43
N GLU A 104 16.61 -16.04 -11.45
CA GLU A 104 16.02 -16.36 -10.16
C GLU A 104 14.48 -16.29 -10.20
N THR A 105 13.81 -17.05 -9.32
CA THR A 105 12.35 -16.98 -9.19
C THR A 105 11.97 -16.21 -7.93
N PRO A 106 11.26 -15.07 -8.02
CA PRO A 106 10.86 -14.30 -6.85
C PRO A 106 9.87 -15.09 -5.98
N PRO A 107 10.16 -15.31 -4.69
CA PRO A 107 9.31 -16.12 -3.83
C PRO A 107 7.97 -15.44 -3.50
N GLN A 108 7.90 -14.12 -3.65
CA GLN A 108 6.74 -13.29 -3.31
C GLN A 108 6.22 -12.50 -4.52
N GLY A 109 6.29 -13.10 -5.71
CA GLY A 109 5.82 -12.48 -6.96
C GLY A 109 6.74 -11.36 -7.48
N GLY A 110 6.36 -10.79 -8.63
CA GLY A 110 7.17 -9.81 -9.35
C GLY A 110 8.06 -10.42 -10.42
N THR A 111 8.83 -9.58 -11.12
CA THR A 111 9.82 -9.98 -12.13
C THR A 111 11.23 -9.67 -11.64
N PRO A 112 12.19 -10.60 -11.65
CA PRO A 112 13.57 -10.33 -11.23
C PRO A 112 14.17 -9.11 -11.93
N GLY A 113 14.93 -8.29 -11.19
CA GLY A 113 15.56 -7.09 -11.73
C GLY A 113 14.60 -5.93 -12.00
N TRP A 114 13.31 -6.07 -11.71
CA TRP A 114 12.30 -5.03 -11.92
C TRP A 114 11.91 -4.32 -10.61
N ALA A 115 11.59 -3.03 -10.71
CA ALA A 115 10.93 -2.27 -9.67
C ALA A 115 9.86 -1.34 -10.26
N ALA A 116 8.79 -1.11 -9.50
CA ALA A 116 7.72 -0.20 -9.92
C ALA A 116 8.19 1.25 -9.95
N ILE A 117 7.43 2.08 -10.69
CA ILE A 117 7.53 3.53 -10.54
C ILE A 117 7.17 3.86 -9.08
N PRO A 118 8.04 4.56 -8.32
CA PRO A 118 7.78 4.82 -6.91
C PRO A 118 6.60 5.79 -6.78
N ASN A 119 5.67 5.49 -5.86
CA ASN A 119 4.57 6.38 -5.55
C ASN A 119 5.11 7.66 -4.83
N PRO A 120 4.80 8.88 -5.31
CA PRO A 120 5.29 10.12 -4.69
C PRO A 120 4.77 10.33 -3.26
N ARG A 121 3.71 9.61 -2.88
CA ARG A 121 3.08 9.68 -1.56
C ARG A 121 3.88 9.00 -0.47
N ILE A 122 4.85 8.11 -0.75
CA ILE A 122 5.59 7.34 0.27
C ILE A 122 6.12 8.22 1.41
N GLY A 123 6.94 9.24 1.10
CA GLY A 123 7.50 10.13 2.13
C GLY A 123 6.45 10.99 2.85
N PRO A 124 5.56 11.70 2.14
CA PRO A 124 4.45 12.44 2.73
C PRO A 124 3.52 11.58 3.60
N TRP A 125 3.20 10.36 3.18
CA TRP A 125 2.30 9.45 3.88
C TRP A 125 2.95 8.80 5.09
N LEU A 126 4.26 8.53 5.06
CA LEU A 126 4.98 8.15 6.28
C LEU A 126 4.79 9.21 7.38
N ARG A 127 4.95 10.49 7.05
CA ARG A 127 4.76 11.60 8.01
C ARG A 127 3.30 11.75 8.44
N LEU A 128 2.36 11.60 7.51
CA LEU A 128 0.93 11.62 7.81
C LEU A 128 0.54 10.47 8.75
N MET A 129 1.03 9.27 8.47
CA MET A 129 0.84 8.07 9.27
C MET A 129 1.44 8.24 10.67
N GLN A 130 2.64 8.80 10.79
CA GLN A 130 3.26 9.12 12.08
C GLN A 130 2.37 10.05 12.92
N LYS A 131 1.86 11.11 12.30
CA LYS A 131 0.97 12.08 12.97
C LYS A 131 -0.32 11.41 13.43
N ILE A 132 -1.00 10.68 12.55
CA ILE A 132 -2.27 10.01 12.86
C ILE A 132 -2.06 8.93 13.92
N ALA A 133 -1.00 8.13 13.82
CA ALA A 133 -0.69 7.10 14.81
C ALA A 133 -0.43 7.70 16.20
N ALA A 134 0.26 8.84 16.29
CA ALA A 134 0.43 9.56 17.56
C ALA A 134 -0.90 10.12 18.09
N GLU A 135 -1.73 10.72 17.24
CA GLU A 135 -3.05 11.24 17.61
C GLU A 135 -4.02 10.15 18.09
N GLN A 136 -3.91 8.94 17.53
CA GLN A 136 -4.71 7.76 17.90
C GLN A 136 -4.11 6.94 19.05
N GLY A 137 -2.96 7.35 19.61
CA GLY A 137 -2.32 6.65 20.73
C GLY A 137 -1.68 5.31 20.36
N LEU A 138 -1.38 5.07 19.08
CA LEU A 138 -0.69 3.86 18.60
C LEU A 138 0.83 3.92 18.87
N VAL A 139 1.40 5.11 19.03
CA VAL A 139 2.82 5.30 19.35
C VAL A 139 2.97 5.43 20.88
N PRO A 140 3.94 4.75 21.53
CA PRO A 140 5.12 4.08 20.96
C PRO A 140 4.96 2.59 20.72
N GLU A 141 3.75 2.04 20.76
CA GLU A 141 3.54 0.61 20.51
C GLU A 141 3.92 0.25 19.07
N PHE A 142 3.26 0.87 18.08
CA PHE A 142 3.55 0.70 16.67
C PHE A 142 4.75 1.55 16.23
N GLU A 143 5.73 0.89 15.61
CA GLU A 143 6.78 1.56 14.84
C GLU A 143 6.17 2.08 13.52
N ILE A 144 6.51 3.31 13.12
CA ILE A 144 6.06 3.88 11.85
C ILE A 144 7.29 4.05 10.96
N THR A 145 7.41 3.22 9.92
CA THR A 145 8.70 3.05 9.23
C THR A 145 8.56 2.77 7.74
N LEU A 146 9.69 2.90 7.03
CA LEU A 146 9.82 2.51 5.64
C LEU A 146 10.38 1.09 5.56
N GLU A 147 9.99 0.37 4.52
CA GLU A 147 10.67 -0.87 4.13
C GLU A 147 11.45 -0.69 2.83
N ALA A 148 12.41 -1.58 2.63
CA ALA A 148 13.13 -1.70 1.36
C ALA A 148 12.17 -2.04 0.20
N THR A 149 12.59 -1.76 -1.04
CA THR A 149 11.85 -2.22 -2.22
C THR A 149 11.91 -3.74 -2.32
N HIS A 150 10.76 -4.37 -2.17
CA HIS A 150 10.67 -5.83 -2.19
C HIS A 150 9.31 -6.32 -2.70
N HIS A 151 9.32 -7.58 -3.17
CA HIS A 151 8.21 -8.38 -3.70
C HIS A 151 7.34 -7.75 -4.81
N GLY A 152 6.47 -8.58 -5.39
CA GLY A 152 5.51 -8.15 -6.39
C GLY A 152 4.28 -7.45 -5.78
N PRO A 153 3.23 -7.19 -6.58
CA PRO A 153 3.07 -7.59 -7.99
C PRO A 153 3.83 -6.70 -8.99
N VAL A 154 3.73 -7.00 -10.29
CA VAL A 154 4.19 -6.14 -11.39
C VAL A 154 3.12 -5.11 -11.75
N THR A 155 3.50 -3.84 -11.86
CA THR A 155 2.60 -2.74 -12.26
C THR A 155 3.27 -1.80 -13.27
N SER A 156 2.52 -0.94 -13.94
CA SER A 156 3.06 0.09 -14.86
C SER A 156 2.84 1.53 -14.39
N THR A 157 2.24 1.69 -13.23
CA THR A 157 1.78 2.97 -12.67
C THR A 157 2.44 3.20 -11.30
N PRO A 158 2.65 4.44 -10.82
CA PRO A 158 3.16 4.70 -9.48
C PRO A 158 2.47 3.87 -8.39
N THR A 159 3.23 3.03 -7.69
CA THR A 159 2.69 2.02 -6.78
C THR A 159 3.41 2.00 -5.43
N MET A 160 2.65 1.71 -4.37
CA MET A 160 3.18 1.45 -3.03
C MET A 160 2.33 0.45 -2.26
N PHE A 161 2.92 -0.15 -1.24
CA PHE A 161 2.20 -0.82 -0.16
C PHE A 161 2.01 0.13 1.02
N VAL A 162 0.90 -0.08 1.73
CA VAL A 162 0.59 0.46 3.05
C VAL A 162 0.21 -0.72 3.93
N GLU A 163 1.01 -1.01 4.95
CA GLU A 163 0.90 -2.28 5.66
C GLU A 163 0.66 -2.13 7.16
N ILE A 164 0.07 -3.19 7.73
CA ILE A 164 0.00 -3.41 9.19
C ILE A 164 0.80 -4.66 9.49
N GLY A 165 1.70 -4.56 10.46
CA GLY A 165 2.52 -5.67 10.93
C GLY A 165 2.56 -5.77 12.45
N SER A 166 3.21 -6.80 12.99
CA SER A 166 3.92 -7.86 12.24
C SER A 166 3.32 -9.25 12.41
N THR A 167 2.22 -9.37 13.16
CA THR A 167 1.60 -10.64 13.55
C THR A 167 0.08 -10.58 13.41
N GLU A 168 -0.57 -11.74 13.45
CA GLU A 168 -2.03 -11.86 13.39
C GLU A 168 -2.76 -11.05 14.46
N GLU A 169 -2.17 -10.93 15.66
CA GLU A 169 -2.67 -10.07 16.72
C GLU A 169 -2.81 -8.62 16.25
N TYR A 170 -1.82 -8.11 15.52
CA TYR A 170 -1.80 -6.73 15.05
C TYR A 170 -2.56 -6.52 13.74
N TRP A 171 -2.55 -7.50 12.84
CA TRP A 171 -3.30 -7.42 11.57
C TRP A 171 -4.80 -7.22 11.78
N GLY A 172 -5.35 -7.81 12.84
CA GLY A 172 -6.78 -7.68 13.20
C GLY A 172 -7.14 -6.44 14.02
N ARG A 173 -6.16 -5.62 14.44
CA ARG A 173 -6.42 -4.47 15.32
C ARG A 173 -7.25 -3.39 14.64
N GLN A 174 -8.39 -3.08 15.25
CA GLN A 174 -9.36 -2.14 14.69
C GLN A 174 -8.88 -0.70 14.71
N ASP A 175 -8.11 -0.30 15.71
CA ASP A 175 -7.55 1.05 15.81
C ASP A 175 -6.39 1.26 14.81
N ALA A 176 -5.53 0.27 14.60
CA ALA A 176 -4.55 0.29 13.50
C ALA A 176 -5.25 0.39 12.13
N ALA A 177 -6.32 -0.39 11.91
CA ALA A 177 -7.13 -0.32 10.71
C ALA A 177 -7.78 1.06 10.49
N GLN A 178 -8.31 1.67 11.56
CA GLN A 178 -8.88 3.02 11.53
C GLN A 178 -7.80 4.07 11.22
N ALA A 179 -6.60 3.94 11.78
CA ALA A 179 -5.48 4.83 11.49
C ALA A 179 -5.09 4.79 10.01
N ILE A 180 -4.96 3.59 9.42
CA ILE A 180 -4.71 3.45 7.97
C ILE A 180 -5.85 4.03 7.14
N ALA A 181 -7.11 3.81 7.51
CA ALA A 181 -8.26 4.39 6.80
C ALA A 181 -8.25 5.93 6.86
N LEU A 182 -7.83 6.52 7.99
CA LEU A 182 -7.65 7.98 8.12
C LEU A 182 -6.49 8.49 7.26
N VAL A 183 -5.39 7.74 7.16
CA VAL A 183 -4.27 8.04 6.25
C VAL A 183 -4.77 8.06 4.81
N LEU A 184 -5.53 7.04 4.38
CA LEU A 184 -6.11 6.99 3.03
C LEU A 184 -7.05 8.17 2.79
N ARG A 185 -7.99 8.45 3.71
CA ARG A 185 -8.97 9.53 3.55
C ARG A 185 -8.31 10.90 3.42
N LYS A 186 -7.37 11.22 4.31
CA LYS A 186 -6.65 12.51 4.27
C LYS A 186 -5.65 12.55 3.12
N GLY A 187 -4.90 11.47 2.93
CA GLY A 187 -3.85 11.36 1.94
C GLY A 187 -4.38 11.49 0.51
N LEU A 188 -5.59 10.97 0.25
CA LEU A 188 -6.27 11.05 -1.05
C LEU A 188 -7.19 12.28 -1.17
N GLY A 189 -7.20 13.20 -0.20
CA GLY A 189 -8.00 14.42 -0.26
C GLY A 189 -9.52 14.21 -0.19
N LEU A 190 -10.00 13.09 0.35
CA LEU A 190 -11.43 12.77 0.45
C LEU A 190 -12.14 13.47 1.63
N GLU A 191 -11.44 14.27 2.42
CA GLU A 191 -12.00 15.05 3.52
C GLU A 191 -12.34 16.48 3.10
N ASP A 192 -11.38 17.21 2.54
CA ASP A 192 -11.45 18.64 2.25
C ASP A 192 -10.98 19.01 0.83
N GLY A 193 -10.66 18.02 0.00
CA GLY A 193 -10.13 18.20 -1.35
C GLY A 193 -8.63 18.45 -1.42
N ASN A 194 -7.92 18.54 -0.28
CA ASN A 194 -6.48 18.74 -0.23
C ASN A 194 -5.77 17.40 -0.05
N ASP A 195 -5.21 16.87 -1.14
CA ASP A 195 -4.48 15.61 -1.07
C ASP A 195 -3.03 15.80 -0.58
N VAL A 196 -2.43 14.72 -0.07
CA VAL A 196 -1.08 14.75 0.50
C VAL A 196 -0.16 13.90 -0.37
N GLY A 197 0.89 14.53 -0.90
CA GLY A 197 1.90 13.85 -1.71
C GLY A 197 1.59 13.72 -3.19
N SER A 198 0.64 14.51 -3.73
CA SER A 198 0.54 14.70 -5.18
C SER A 198 1.83 15.36 -5.70
N TRP A 199 2.41 14.76 -6.74
CA TRP A 199 3.58 15.31 -7.41
C TRP A 199 3.16 16.12 -8.64
N GLN A 200 3.54 17.41 -8.69
CA GLN A 200 3.20 18.32 -9.79
C GLN A 200 4.36 18.50 -10.79
N GLY A 201 5.43 17.71 -10.65
CA GLY A 201 6.52 17.69 -11.63
C GLY A 201 7.56 18.81 -11.49
N ASN A 202 7.51 19.65 -10.45
CA ASN A 202 8.48 20.74 -10.28
C ASN A 202 8.95 20.94 -8.82
N GLY A 203 10.27 21.09 -8.65
CA GLY A 203 10.88 21.57 -7.40
C GLY A 203 11.01 20.58 -6.25
N GLU A 204 10.32 19.44 -6.26
CA GLU A 204 10.46 18.42 -5.21
C GLU A 204 11.71 17.57 -5.42
N LYS A 205 12.43 17.30 -4.32
CA LYS A 205 13.60 16.42 -4.32
C LYS A 205 13.15 14.96 -4.34
N VAL A 206 13.57 14.22 -5.36
CA VAL A 206 13.45 12.76 -5.39
C VAL A 206 14.73 12.16 -4.80
N LEU A 207 14.58 11.18 -3.91
CA LEU A 207 15.70 10.50 -3.25
C LEU A 207 15.73 9.03 -3.64
N LEU A 208 16.92 8.52 -3.97
CA LEU A 208 17.22 7.10 -4.03
C LEU A 208 18.02 6.74 -2.78
N GLY A 209 17.44 5.91 -1.92
CA GLY A 209 18.14 5.36 -0.76
C GLY A 209 18.88 4.07 -1.13
N ILE A 210 20.19 4.01 -0.84
CA ILE A 210 20.99 2.79 -0.97
C ILE A 210 21.69 2.54 0.36
N GLY A 211 21.52 1.34 0.90
CA GLY A 211 22.00 0.96 2.23
C GLY A 211 20.91 1.05 3.31
N GLY A 212 21.21 0.53 4.50
CA GLY A 212 20.23 0.29 5.57
C GLY A 212 19.85 -1.18 5.70
N CYS A 213 19.19 -1.53 6.80
CA CYS A 213 18.54 -2.83 6.98
C CYS A 213 17.09 -2.76 6.46
N TRP A 214 16.39 -3.91 6.42
CA TRP A 214 15.08 -4.05 5.77
C TRP A 214 14.04 -3.01 6.23
N ASN A 215 14.01 -2.72 7.54
CA ASN A 215 13.37 -1.53 8.10
C ASN A 215 14.45 -0.57 8.55
N VAL A 216 14.21 0.73 8.44
CA VAL A 216 15.20 1.77 8.78
C VAL A 216 15.69 1.68 10.24
N GLU A 217 14.98 0.94 11.12
CA GLU A 217 15.38 0.67 12.51
C GLU A 217 15.48 -0.82 12.91
N ALA A 218 15.24 -1.80 12.03
CA ALA A 218 15.32 -3.22 12.39
C ALA A 218 16.74 -3.81 12.18
N LEU A 219 17.60 -3.61 13.17
CA LEU A 219 18.62 -4.63 13.50
C LEU A 219 17.88 -5.96 13.73
N HIS A 220 18.02 -6.92 12.82
CA HIS A 220 18.42 -8.33 13.07
C HIS A 220 18.24 -9.20 11.81
N GLN A 221 19.39 -9.55 11.22
CA GLN A 221 19.74 -10.78 10.50
C GLN A 221 18.84 -11.29 9.35
N SER A 222 19.32 -11.05 8.13
CA SER A 222 19.16 -11.94 6.99
C SER A 222 19.68 -13.33 7.33
N PHE A 223 18.88 -14.37 7.12
CA PHE A 223 19.37 -15.74 7.11
C PHE A 223 20.24 -15.97 5.85
N LEU A 224 21.42 -16.54 6.08
CA LEU A 224 22.11 -17.40 5.11
C LEU A 224 21.28 -18.66 4.85
#